data_AF-A0A2G6MU75-F1
#
_entry.id   AF-A0A2G6MU75-F1
#
_cell.length_a   1.000
_cell.length_b   1.000
_cell.length_c   1.000
_cell.angle_alpha   90.00
_cell.angle_beta   90.00
_cell.angle_gamma   90.00
#
_symmetry.space_group_name_H-M   'P 1'
#
loop_
_entity.id
_entity.type
_entity.pdbx_description
1 polymer ?
#
loop_
_entity_poly.entity_id
_entity_poly.type
_entity_poly.pdbx_seq_one_letter_code
_entity_poly.pdbx_strand_id
1 'polypeptide(L)'
;MKIKLFTIVICFLSVSAYAQVDVTQMAVIKGEGVNLRQGPGIRYNAIWKYGNGLPVKIIGKKNDWVRVTDFEGQSGWVFESLLEKKKNVIIKTSKNSKIKINIRKAPSTDAAI
;
A
#
# COMPACT_ATOMS: atom_id res chain seq x y z
N MET A 1 -36.86 -38.15 -14.19
CA MET A 1 -36.84 -36.70 -13.87
C MET A 1 -35.93 -36.37 -12.67
N LYS A 2 -34.68 -36.88 -12.65
CA LYS A 2 -33.76 -36.75 -11.49
C LYS A 2 -32.40 -36.10 -11.82
N ILE A 3 -32.21 -35.60 -13.05
CA ILE A 3 -30.92 -35.10 -13.56
C ILE A 3 -30.84 -33.56 -13.66
N LYS A 4 -31.96 -32.83 -13.55
CA LYS A 4 -31.96 -31.36 -13.64
C LYS A 4 -31.53 -30.64 -12.35
N LEU A 5 -31.42 -31.35 -11.23
CA LEU A 5 -31.09 -30.73 -9.93
C LEU A 5 -29.57 -30.66 -9.68
N PHE A 6 -28.77 -31.54 -10.29
CA PHE A 6 -27.32 -31.60 -10.06
C PHE A 6 -26.54 -30.53 -10.84
N THR A 7 -27.04 -30.13 -12.02
CA THR A 7 -26.41 -29.10 -12.86
C THR A 7 -26.57 -27.68 -12.29
N ILE A 8 -27.65 -27.41 -11.54
CA ILE A 8 -27.89 -26.09 -10.93
C ILE A 8 -26.93 -25.81 -9.77
N VAL A 9 -26.51 -26.83 -9.02
CA VAL A 9 -25.58 -26.69 -7.90
C VAL A 9 -24.14 -26.41 -8.38
N ILE A 10 -23.72 -27.01 -9.49
CA ILE A 10 -22.41 -26.74 -10.10
C ILE A 10 -22.31 -25.30 -10.65
N CYS A 11 -23.42 -24.75 -11.15
CA CYS A 11 -23.47 -23.36 -11.61
C CYS A 11 -23.50 -22.34 -10.45
N PHE A 12 -23.95 -22.75 -9.26
CA PHE A 12 -23.89 -21.92 -8.05
C PHE A 12 -22.50 -21.90 -7.41
N LEU A 13 -21.75 -23.00 -7.53
CA LEU A 13 -20.36 -23.10 -7.06
C LEU A 13 -19.38 -22.31 -7.95
N SER A 14 -19.61 -22.23 -9.26
CA SER A 14 -18.72 -21.50 -10.18
C SER A 14 -18.80 -19.98 -10.04
N VAL A 15 -19.87 -19.43 -9.48
CA VAL A 15 -20.03 -17.99 -9.22
C VAL A 15 -19.23 -17.52 -7.99
N SER A 16 -18.82 -18.42 -7.10
CA SER A 16 -18.12 -18.05 -5.85
C SER A 16 -16.64 -17.66 -6.01
N ALA A 17 -16.08 -17.78 -7.22
CA ALA A 17 -14.72 -17.36 -7.54
C ALA A 17 -14.67 -15.94 -8.15
N TYR A 18 -15.39 -14.98 -7.56
CA TYR A 18 -15.08 -13.58 -7.84
C TYR A 18 -13.74 -13.25 -7.17
N ALA A 19 -12.68 -13.13 -7.96
CA ALA A 19 -11.41 -12.60 -7.50
C ALA A 19 -11.65 -11.24 -6.84
N GLN A 20 -11.43 -11.14 -5.53
CA GLN A 20 -11.43 -9.85 -4.86
C GLN A 20 -10.28 -9.03 -5.45
N VAL A 21 -10.63 -7.96 -6.16
CA VAL A 21 -9.66 -6.95 -6.57
C VAL A 21 -9.13 -6.32 -5.27
N ASP A 22 -7.90 -6.67 -4.89
CA ASP A 22 -7.18 -5.98 -3.81
C ASP A 22 -6.89 -4.55 -4.29
N VAL A 23 -7.79 -3.63 -3.98
CA VAL A 23 -7.61 -2.21 -4.28
C VAL A 23 -6.47 -1.72 -3.42
N THR A 24 -5.26 -1.73 -3.97
CA THR A 24 -4.07 -1.28 -3.26
C THR A 24 -4.20 0.22 -2.98
N GLN A 25 -4.51 0.56 -1.72
CA GLN A 25 -4.60 1.93 -1.27
C GLN A 25 -3.22 2.41 -0.82
N MET A 26 -2.81 3.57 -1.34
CA MET A 26 -1.56 4.22 -0.95
C MET A 26 -1.87 5.41 -0.04
N ALA A 27 -0.98 5.65 0.91
CA ALA A 27 -0.94 6.87 1.70
C ALA A 27 0.49 7.40 1.79
N VAL A 28 0.62 8.63 2.27
CA VAL A 28 1.90 9.29 2.49
C VAL A 28 2.03 9.67 3.96
N ILE A 29 3.20 9.44 4.53
CA ILE A 29 3.53 9.88 5.89
C ILE A 29 3.48 11.41 5.96
N LYS A 30 2.69 11.92 6.91
CA LYS A 30 2.51 13.36 7.17
C LYS A 30 3.25 13.73 8.46
N GLY A 31 4.32 14.51 8.32
CA GLY A 31 5.17 14.99 9.41
C GLY A 31 6.49 14.23 9.55
N GLU A 32 7.42 14.81 10.31
CA GLU A 32 8.74 14.23 10.57
C GLU A 32 8.75 13.33 11.81
N GLY A 33 9.53 12.25 11.77
CA GLY A 33 9.73 11.36 12.91
C GLY A 33 8.49 10.56 13.31
N VAL A 34 7.59 10.27 12.37
CA VAL A 34 6.36 9.50 12.61
C VAL A 34 6.71 8.07 12.99
N ASN A 35 6.23 7.61 14.14
CA ASN A 35 6.52 6.27 14.63
C ASN A 35 5.70 5.22 13.87
N LEU A 36 6.38 4.20 13.35
CA LEU A 36 5.79 2.91 13.01
C LEU A 36 5.77 2.03 14.26
N ARG A 37 4.60 1.51 14.64
CA ARG A 37 4.44 0.70 15.85
C ARG A 37 4.17 -0.76 15.54
N GLN A 38 4.52 -1.64 16.48
CA GLN A 38 4.24 -3.08 16.37
C GLN A 38 2.74 -3.40 16.35
N GLY A 39 1.92 -2.59 17.01
CA GLY A 39 0.48 -2.80 17.13
C GLY A 39 -0.32 -1.50 17.08
N PRO A 40 -1.65 -1.62 16.96
CA PRO A 40 -2.57 -0.49 16.83
C PRO A 40 -2.84 0.15 18.19
N GLY A 41 -1.89 0.97 18.66
CA GLY A 41 -2.02 1.68 19.93
C GLY A 41 -0.70 2.29 20.42
N ILE A 42 -0.82 3.30 21.27
CA ILE A 42 0.35 3.99 21.85
C ILE A 42 1.16 3.13 22.83
N ARG A 43 0.56 2.06 23.37
CA ARG A 43 1.20 1.10 24.28
C ARG A 43 2.16 0.14 23.57
N TYR A 44 2.05 0.00 22.25
CA TYR A 44 2.96 -0.83 21.48
C TYR A 44 4.25 -0.07 21.16
N ASN A 45 5.38 -0.77 21.20
CA ASN A 45 6.68 -0.19 20.93
C ASN A 45 6.76 0.35 19.49
N ALA A 46 7.48 1.47 19.35
CA ALA A 46 7.90 1.96 18.04
C ALA A 46 9.05 1.10 17.54
N ILE A 47 8.95 0.63 16.30
CA ILE A 47 9.95 -0.19 15.61
C ILE A 47 10.69 0.56 14.52
N TRP A 48 10.14 1.69 14.09
CA TRP A 48 10.76 2.56 13.09
C TRP A 48 10.26 3.99 13.23
N LYS A 49 10.98 4.94 12.62
CA LYS A 49 10.57 6.34 12.46
C LYS A 49 10.66 6.74 11.00
N TYR A 50 9.54 7.17 10.43
CA TYR A 50 9.47 7.67 9.07
C TYR A 50 9.54 9.19 9.00
N GLY A 51 10.15 9.69 7.92
CA GLY A 51 10.12 11.11 7.57
C GLY A 51 8.90 11.48 6.73
N ASN A 52 8.68 12.79 6.57
CA ASN A 52 7.54 13.31 5.82
C ASN A 52 7.64 12.92 4.35
N GLY A 53 6.50 12.68 3.70
CA GLY A 53 6.45 12.43 2.26
C GLY A 53 6.74 10.99 1.85
N LEU A 54 7.02 10.08 2.79
CA LEU A 54 7.24 8.66 2.47
C LEU A 54 5.91 8.00 2.02
N PRO A 55 5.80 7.49 0.78
CA PRO A 55 4.66 6.69 0.37
C PRO A 55 4.69 5.30 1.01
N VAL A 56 3.54 4.84 1.48
CA VAL A 56 3.33 3.53 2.10
C VAL A 56 2.07 2.86 1.54
N LYS A 57 2.09 1.53 1.41
CA LYS A 57 0.90 0.75 1.05
C LYS A 57 0.08 0.49 2.31
N ILE A 58 -1.21 0.78 2.26
CA ILE A 58 -2.17 0.40 3.30
C ILE A 58 -2.50 -1.09 3.11
N ILE A 59 -2.34 -1.86 4.18
CA ILE A 59 -2.59 -3.30 4.21
C ILE A 59 -3.62 -3.71 5.28
N GLY A 60 -4.21 -2.74 5.97
CA GLY A 60 -5.28 -2.97 6.93
C GLY A 60 -5.60 -1.75 7.78
N LYS A 61 -6.71 -1.81 8.52
CA LYS A 61 -7.15 -0.78 9.46
C LYS A 61 -7.74 -1.42 10.71
N LYS A 62 -7.52 -0.79 11.88
CA LYS A 62 -8.14 -1.14 13.15
C LYS A 62 -8.30 0.13 13.98
N ASN A 63 -9.55 0.52 14.24
CA ASN A 63 -9.89 1.81 14.85
C ASN A 63 -9.18 2.95 14.07
N ASP A 64 -8.53 3.87 14.77
CA ASP A 64 -7.78 4.99 14.20
C ASP A 64 -6.34 4.63 13.80
N TRP A 65 -6.03 3.34 13.70
CA TRP A 65 -4.69 2.85 13.32
C TRP A 65 -4.75 2.17 11.96
N VAL A 66 -3.81 2.54 11.12
CA VAL A 66 -3.65 2.01 9.77
C VAL A 66 -2.40 1.13 9.75
N ARG A 67 -2.57 -0.12 9.32
CA ARG A 67 -1.43 -1.02 9.08
C ARG A 67 -0.87 -0.71 7.71
N VAL A 68 0.43 -0.44 7.66
CA VAL A 68 1.13 -0.04 6.43
C VAL A 68 2.35 -0.91 6.20
N THR A 69 2.79 -0.99 4.95
CA THR A 69 4.10 -1.53 4.54
C THR A 69 4.82 -0.52 3.65
N ASP A 70 6.13 -0.36 3.86
CA ASP A 70 6.96 0.52 3.04
C ASP A 70 7.54 -0.20 1.81
N PHE A 71 8.38 0.52 1.05
CA PHE A 71 9.04 0.03 -0.17
C PHE A 71 10.20 -0.96 0.09
N GLU A 72 10.55 -1.19 1.36
CA GLU A 72 11.53 -2.18 1.79
C GLU A 72 10.87 -3.41 2.42
N GLY A 73 9.54 -3.39 2.60
CA GLY A 73 8.75 -4.47 3.18
C GLY A 73 8.54 -4.33 4.69
N GLN A 74 9.04 -3.26 5.32
CA GLN A 74 8.85 -3.02 6.75
C GLN A 74 7.37 -2.68 7.01
N SER A 75 6.74 -3.51 7.84
CA SER A 75 5.31 -3.40 8.16
C SER A 75 5.07 -3.01 9.61
N GLY A 76 3.97 -2.30 9.87
CA GLY A 76 3.56 -1.92 11.21
C GLY A 76 2.34 -1.00 11.19
N TRP A 77 2.11 -0.28 12.29
CA TRP A 77 0.92 0.55 12.50
C TRP A 77 1.27 2.03 12.67
N VAL A 78 0.52 2.88 11.98
CA VAL A 78 0.60 4.35 12.05
C VAL A 78 -0.78 4.89 12.39
N PHE A 79 -0.85 5.95 13.19
CA PHE A 79 -2.11 6.60 13.53
C PHE A 79 -2.64 7.36 12.31
N GLU A 80 -3.95 7.27 12.03
CA GLU A 80 -4.55 7.71 10.78
C GLU A 80 -4.32 9.20 10.47
N SER A 81 -4.32 10.07 11.48
CA SER A 81 -4.08 11.51 11.28
C SER A 81 -2.65 11.87 10.83
N LEU A 82 -1.71 10.92 10.94
CA LEU A 82 -0.32 11.04 10.47
C LEU A 82 -0.15 10.51 9.04
N LEU A 83 -1.26 10.25 8.35
CA LEU A 83 -1.30 9.84 6.96
C LEU A 83 -2.09 10.85 6.14
N GLU A 84 -1.66 11.07 4.90
CA GLU A 84 -2.39 11.88 3.92
C GLU A 84 -2.54 11.16 2.58
N LYS A 85 -3.62 11.49 1.86
CA LYS A 85 -3.89 10.98 0.52
C LYS A 85 -3.15 11.84 -0.51
N LYS A 86 -1.87 11.57 -0.68
CA LYS A 86 -1.01 12.22 -1.69
C LYS A 86 -0.36 11.16 -2.58
N LYS A 87 -0.10 11.53 -3.84
CA LYS A 87 0.59 10.66 -4.80
C LYS A 87 2.09 10.97 -4.76
N ASN A 88 2.83 10.21 -3.95
CA ASN A 88 4.29 10.22 -3.95
C ASN A 88 4.81 8.88 -4.45
N VAL A 89 6.00 8.88 -5.03
CA VAL A 89 6.66 7.69 -5.58
C VAL A 89 8.10 7.65 -5.12
N ILE A 90 8.61 6.45 -4.85
CA ILE A 90 10.03 6.20 -4.60
C ILE A 90 10.61 5.47 -5.81
N ILE A 91 11.76 5.94 -6.29
CA ILE A 91 12.52 5.28 -7.35
C ILE A 91 13.75 4.63 -6.70
N LYS A 92 13.80 3.30 -6.67
CA LYS A 92 14.99 2.57 -6.23
C LYS A 92 15.99 2.54 -7.40
N THR A 93 17.14 3.16 -7.22
CA THR A 93 18.26 3.09 -8.17
C THR A 93 19.40 2.27 -7.59
N SER A 94 20.14 1.56 -8.46
CA SER A 94 21.35 0.85 -8.05
C SER A 94 22.50 1.85 -7.89
N LYS A 95 23.10 1.89 -6.69
CA LYS A 95 24.17 2.82 -6.30
C LYS A 95 25.40 2.79 -7.22
N ASN A 96 25.61 1.67 -7.93
CA ASN A 96 26.75 1.47 -8.85
C ASN A 96 26.40 1.62 -10.33
N SER A 97 25.15 1.93 -10.67
CA SER A 97 24.81 2.24 -12.07
C SER A 97 25.19 3.70 -12.35
N LYS A 98 26.01 3.95 -13.38
CA LYS A 98 26.27 5.32 -13.89
C LYS A 98 25.05 5.95 -14.59
N ILE A 99 23.88 5.34 -14.45
CA ILE A 99 22.66 5.69 -15.17
C ILE A 99 21.96 6.82 -14.41
N LYS A 100 21.83 7.99 -15.05
CA LYS A 100 20.99 9.09 -14.55
C LYS A 100 19.54 8.81 -14.95
N ILE A 101 18.62 8.92 -14.00
CA ILE A 101 17.18 8.73 -14.23
C ILE A 101 16.50 10.10 -14.19
N ASN A 102 15.77 10.44 -15.26
CA ASN A 102 14.97 11.65 -15.33
C ASN A 102 13.52 11.35 -14.95
N ILE A 103 12.96 12.14 -14.03
CA ILE A 103 11.51 12.21 -13.78
C ILE A 103 10.99 13.33 -14.67
N ARG A 104 9.91 13.10 -15.42
CA ARG A 104 9.39 14.10 -16.37
C ARG A 104 7.99 14.53 -16.02
N LYS A 105 7.62 15.74 -16.42
CA LYS A 105 6.28 16.30 -16.19
C LYS A 105 5.15 15.62 -16.97
N ALA A 106 5.48 14.90 -18.05
CA ALA A 106 4.52 14.21 -18.92
C ALA A 106 5.13 12.90 -19.49
N PRO A 107 4.31 11.94 -19.96
CA PRO A 107 4.79 10.67 -20.50
C PRO A 107 5.36 10.82 -21.93
N SER A 108 6.42 11.62 -22.08
CA SER A 108 7.11 11.87 -23.35
C SER A 108 8.61 12.13 -23.13
N THR A 109 9.45 11.79 -24.11
CA THR A 109 10.91 12.05 -24.09
C THR A 109 11.27 13.52 -24.25
N ASP A 110 10.34 14.35 -24.73
CA ASP A 110 10.54 15.78 -24.95
C ASP A 110 10.04 16.62 -23.75
N ALA A 111 9.33 15.99 -22.81
CA ALA A 111 8.82 16.67 -21.63
C ALA A 111 9.95 17.13 -20.70
N ALA A 112 9.77 18.30 -20.08
CA ALA A 112 10.70 18.84 -19.09
C ALA A 112 10.96 17.83 -17.96
N ILE A 113 12.23 17.79 -17.53
CA ILE A 113 12.71 17.09 -16.33
C ILE A 113 12.31 17.91 -15.10
#